data_AF-A0A6M0F039-F1
#
_entry.id   AF-A0A6M0F039-F1
#
_cell.length_a   1.000
_cell.length_b   1.000
_cell.length_c   1.000
_cell.angle_alpha   90.00
_cell.angle_beta   90.00
_cell.angle_gamma   90.00
#
_symmetry.space_group_name_H-M   'P 1'
#
loop_
_entity.id
_entity.type
_entity.pdbx_description
1 polymer ?
#
loop_
_entity_poly.entity_id
_entity_poly.type
_entity_poly.pdbx_seq_one_letter_code
_entity_poly.pdbx_strand_id
1 'polypeptide(L)'
;MNTNTFIKPTKSSREIITQMGWKPLLMLAVFLLLAPVALFLSAGSLNWLMAWLYVGRYTALTAISRMIMMHKSPGLIAERIRAFKGEGVKEWDRALVGAMILCWLTIFIVAGLDRRFGWRPELQVGFFAKLLRPRSFSYSMS
;
A
#
# COMPACT_ATOMS: atom_id res chain seq x y z
N MET A 1 37.59 -13.24 -33.28
CA MET A 1 37.41 -13.20 -31.82
C MET A 1 37.53 -11.74 -31.39
N ASN A 2 36.45 -11.06 -31.01
CA ASN A 2 36.46 -9.63 -30.66
C ASN A 2 36.00 -9.44 -29.21
N THR A 3 36.87 -8.92 -28.35
CA THR A 3 36.76 -8.91 -26.88
C THR A 3 36.48 -7.51 -26.33
N ASN A 4 35.56 -6.77 -26.95
CA ASN A 4 35.21 -5.40 -26.53
C ASN A 4 33.75 -5.29 -26.10
N THR A 5 33.31 -6.15 -25.18
CA THR A 5 32.15 -5.82 -24.33
C THR A 5 32.67 -5.10 -23.09
N PHE A 6 32.88 -3.79 -23.22
CA PHE A 6 33.00 -2.90 -22.06
C PHE A 6 31.75 -3.09 -21.20
N ILE A 7 31.86 -3.94 -20.17
CA ILE A 7 30.87 -4.01 -19.11
C ILE A 7 30.87 -2.63 -18.47
N LYS A 8 29.88 -1.82 -18.83
CA LYS A 8 29.63 -0.51 -18.21
C LYS A 8 29.60 -0.75 -16.70
N PRO A 9 30.45 -0.10 -15.89
CA PRO A 9 30.50 -0.38 -14.46
C PRO A 9 29.09 -0.20 -13.88
N THR A 10 28.56 -1.26 -13.31
CA THR A 10 27.27 -1.23 -12.61
C THR A 10 27.45 -0.31 -11.41
N LYS A 11 26.76 0.84 -11.39
CA LYS A 11 26.85 1.82 -10.30
C LYS A 11 26.75 1.12 -8.95
N SER A 12 27.74 1.37 -8.08
CA SER A 12 27.79 0.80 -6.75
C SER A 12 26.54 1.19 -5.95
N SER A 13 25.99 0.26 -5.17
CA SER A 13 24.75 0.45 -4.39
C SER A 13 24.70 1.76 -3.59
N ARG A 14 25.85 2.22 -3.09
CA ARG A 14 25.97 3.50 -2.36
C ARG A 14 25.80 4.72 -3.26
N GLU A 15 26.28 4.67 -4.50
CA GLU A 15 26.14 5.75 -5.48
C GLU A 15 24.70 5.88 -6.00
N ILE A 16 23.96 4.77 -6.09
CA ILE A 16 22.54 4.79 -6.46
C ILE A 16 21.71 5.45 -5.35
N ILE A 17 22.06 5.22 -4.08
CA ILE A 17 21.38 5.84 -2.93
C ILE A 17 21.69 7.33 -2.87
N THR A 18 22.94 7.76 -3.11
CA THR A 18 23.28 9.19 -3.16
C THR A 18 22.77 9.89 -4.43
N GLN A 19 22.52 9.17 -5.53
CA GLN A 19 21.82 9.69 -6.71
C GLN A 19 20.29 9.67 -6.62
N MET A 20 19.70 8.98 -5.65
CA MET A 20 18.25 9.06 -5.41
C MET A 20 17.91 10.44 -4.86
N GLY A 21 17.67 11.39 -5.77
CA GLY A 21 17.12 12.69 -5.43
C GLY A 21 15.72 12.58 -4.82
N TRP A 22 15.12 13.72 -4.53
CA TRP A 22 13.78 13.84 -3.93
C TRP A 22 12.63 13.23 -4.77
N LYS A 23 12.83 13.01 -6.08
CA LYS A 23 11.79 12.53 -7.01
C LYS A 23 11.15 11.17 -6.62
N PRO A 24 11.91 10.07 -6.38
CA PRO A 24 11.34 8.81 -5.91
C PRO A 24 10.64 8.91 -4.55
N LEU A 25 11.14 9.78 -3.66
CA LEU A 25 10.49 10.04 -2.37
C LEU A 25 9.14 10.74 -2.57
N LEU A 26 9.08 11.73 -3.47
CA LEU A 26 7.84 12.41 -3.82
C LEU A 26 6.84 11.46 -4.48
N MET A 27 7.26 10.63 -5.44
CA MET A 27 6.38 9.63 -6.04
C MET A 27 5.81 8.64 -5.01
N LEU A 28 6.64 8.21 -4.05
CA LEU A 28 6.19 7.37 -2.95
C LEU A 28 5.18 8.09 -2.06
N ALA A 29 5.45 9.35 -1.72
CA ALA A 29 4.55 10.18 -0.91
C ALA A 29 3.19 10.37 -1.60
N VAL A 30 3.19 10.70 -2.89
CA VAL A 30 1.96 10.82 -3.70
C VAL A 30 1.18 9.50 -3.71
N PHE A 31 1.86 8.38 -3.94
CA PHE A 31 1.23 7.06 -3.93
C PHE A 31 0.63 6.69 -2.56
N LEU A 32 1.36 6.99 -1.48
CA LEU A 32 0.89 6.77 -0.11
C LEU A 32 -0.31 7.64 0.25
N LEU A 33 -0.35 8.88 -0.25
CA LEU A 33 -1.44 9.82 0.02
C LEU A 33 -2.67 9.55 -0.84
N LEU A 34 -2.53 8.90 -1.99
CA LEU A 34 -3.63 8.68 -2.93
C LEU A 34 -4.79 7.88 -2.30
N ALA A 35 -4.49 6.78 -1.62
CA ALA A 35 -5.50 5.97 -0.92
C ALA A 35 -6.25 6.72 0.20
N PRO A 36 -5.57 7.32 1.20
CA PRO A 36 -6.25 8.04 2.27
C PRO A 36 -7.03 9.24 1.73
N VAL A 37 -6.51 9.97 0.74
CA VAL A 37 -7.25 11.07 0.12
C VAL A 37 -8.53 10.55 -0.53
N ALA A 38 -8.46 9.48 -1.36
CA ALA A 38 -9.65 8.90 -1.98
C ALA A 38 -10.66 8.38 -0.94
N LEU A 39 -10.18 7.74 0.13
CA LEU A 39 -11.01 7.17 1.20
C LEU A 39 -11.73 8.27 2.01
N PHE A 40 -11.00 9.29 2.47
CA PHE A 40 -11.59 10.36 3.27
C PHE A 40 -12.42 11.33 2.45
N LEU A 41 -12.06 11.58 1.19
CA LEU A 41 -12.86 12.40 0.27
C LEU A 41 -14.21 11.74 -0.03
N SER A 42 -14.23 10.43 -0.22
CA SER A 42 -15.48 9.67 -0.44
C SER A 42 -16.31 9.52 0.85
N ALA A 43 -15.66 9.32 2.00
CA ALA A 43 -16.32 9.25 3.30
C ALA A 43 -16.92 10.60 3.74
N GLY A 44 -16.34 11.73 3.32
CA GLY A 44 -16.77 13.07 3.72
C GLY A 44 -16.55 13.40 5.20
N SER A 45 -15.79 12.57 5.93
CA SER A 45 -15.50 12.76 7.36
C SER A 45 -14.13 12.18 7.71
N LEU A 46 -13.36 12.96 8.48
CA LEU A 46 -12.08 12.52 9.06
C LEU A 46 -12.27 11.87 10.44
N ASN A 47 -13.48 11.91 11.00
CA ASN A 47 -13.79 11.35 12.32
C ASN A 47 -14.07 9.84 12.23
N TRP A 48 -13.11 9.09 11.69
CA TRP A 48 -13.19 7.66 11.48
C TRP A 48 -11.91 6.97 11.93
N LEU A 49 -11.85 6.60 13.21
CA LEU A 49 -10.66 6.01 13.83
C LEU A 49 -10.19 4.73 13.12
N MET A 50 -11.12 3.89 12.67
CA MET A 50 -10.77 2.65 11.95
C MET A 50 -10.11 2.91 10.60
N ALA A 51 -10.50 3.98 9.88
CA ALA A 51 -9.81 4.39 8.67
C ALA A 51 -8.39 4.86 8.98
N TRP A 52 -8.18 5.63 10.05
CA TRP A 52 -6.83 6.03 10.47
C TRP A 52 -5.95 4.84 10.85
N LEU A 53 -6.48 3.84 11.56
CA LEU A 53 -5.75 2.61 11.87
C LEU A 53 -5.35 1.85 10.59
N TYR A 54 -6.27 1.75 9.63
CA TYR A 54 -5.99 1.13 8.34
C TYR A 54 -4.91 1.90 7.57
N VAL A 55 -5.05 3.22 7.46
CA VAL A 55 -4.12 4.12 6.75
C VAL A 55 -2.74 4.06 7.39
N GLY A 56 -2.67 4.12 8.72
CA GLY A 56 -1.42 3.99 9.48
C GLY A 56 -0.74 2.65 9.20
N ARG A 57 -1.49 1.54 9.26
CA ARG A 57 -0.96 0.20 8.96
C ARG A 57 -0.46 0.09 7.51
N TYR A 58 -1.26 0.54 6.55
CA TYR A 58 -0.91 0.54 5.13
C TYR A 58 0.37 1.33 4.86
N THR A 59 0.47 2.53 5.45
CA THR A 59 1.62 3.42 5.30
C THR A 59 2.87 2.79 5.91
N ALA A 60 2.78 2.23 7.11
CA ALA A 60 3.89 1.56 7.78
C ALA A 60 4.41 0.37 6.97
N LEU A 61 3.53 -0.53 6.52
CA LEU A 61 3.92 -1.69 5.71
C LEU A 61 4.61 -1.28 4.41
N THR A 62 4.07 -0.26 3.73
CA THR A 62 4.64 0.24 2.47
C THR A 62 6.00 0.90 2.70
N ALA A 63 6.15 1.70 3.75
CA ALA A 63 7.42 2.33 4.11
C ALA A 63 8.48 1.29 4.48
N ILE A 64 8.14 0.29 5.30
CA ILE A 64 9.02 -0.82 5.68
C ILE A 64 9.45 -1.62 4.45
N SER A 65 8.51 -1.98 3.58
CA SER A 65 8.80 -2.68 2.32
C SER A 65 9.80 -1.89 1.48
N ARG A 66 9.61 -0.57 1.37
CA ARG A 66 10.52 0.29 0.61
C ARG A 66 11.90 0.37 1.25
N MET A 67 11.97 0.48 2.57
CA MET A 67 13.22 0.50 3.33
C MET A 67 14.00 -0.80 3.11
N ILE A 68 13.35 -1.96 3.24
CA ILE A 68 13.95 -3.27 2.95
C ILE A 68 14.44 -3.34 1.51
N MET A 69 13.64 -2.86 0.54
CA MET A 69 14.02 -2.88 -0.88
C MET A 69 15.27 -2.04 -1.16
N MET A 70 15.39 -0.87 -0.51
CA MET A 70 16.59 -0.04 -0.60
C MET A 70 17.82 -0.72 0.01
N HIS A 71 17.63 -1.46 1.12
CA HIS A 71 18.73 -2.17 1.78
C HIS A 71 19.16 -3.46 1.06
N LYS A 72 18.24 -4.21 0.45
CA LYS A 72 18.52 -5.60 0.04
C LYS A 72 19.24 -5.72 -1.30
N SER A 73 19.00 -4.86 -2.29
CA SER A 73 19.73 -4.84 -3.59
C SER A 73 19.27 -3.70 -4.53
N PRO A 74 19.91 -2.51 -4.54
CA PRO A 74 19.58 -1.46 -5.51
C PRO A 74 19.98 -1.80 -6.96
N GLY A 75 20.88 -2.76 -7.18
CA GLY A 75 21.29 -3.22 -8.52
C GLY A 75 20.18 -3.93 -9.31
N LEU A 76 19.37 -4.75 -8.64
CA LEU A 76 18.20 -5.45 -9.24
C LEU A 76 17.07 -4.47 -9.61
N ILE A 77 16.99 -3.33 -8.93
CA ILE A 77 16.03 -2.26 -9.25
C ILE A 77 16.47 -1.54 -10.53
N ALA A 78 17.77 -1.31 -10.73
CA ALA A 78 18.28 -0.71 -11.96
C ALA A 78 18.01 -1.59 -13.19
N GLU A 79 18.19 -2.91 -13.07
CA GLU A 79 17.82 -3.87 -14.12
C GLU A 79 16.31 -3.94 -14.35
N ARG A 80 15.50 -4.00 -13.29
CA ARG A 80 14.04 -3.98 -13.43
C ARG A 80 13.51 -2.67 -14.00
N ILE A 81 14.05 -1.52 -13.61
CA ILE A 81 13.68 -0.22 -14.20
C ILE A 81 14.09 -0.16 -15.68
N ARG A 82 15.22 -0.76 -16.05
CA ARG A 82 15.66 -0.86 -17.44
C ARG A 82 14.79 -1.82 -18.26
N ALA A 83 14.29 -2.90 -17.65
CA ALA A 83 13.31 -3.80 -18.25
C ALA A 83 11.92 -3.15 -18.38
N PHE A 84 11.50 -2.33 -17.41
CA PHE A 84 10.26 -1.54 -17.48
C PHE A 84 10.33 -0.36 -18.46
N LYS A 85 11.52 0.23 -18.67
CA LYS A 85 11.80 1.22 -19.72
C LYS A 85 12.17 0.61 -21.06
N GLY A 86 12.44 -0.69 -21.12
CA GLY A 86 12.83 -1.40 -22.31
C GLY A 86 11.63 -1.60 -23.23
N GLU A 87 11.84 -1.29 -24.51
CA GLU A 87 11.01 -1.67 -25.64
C GLU A 87 10.63 -3.17 -25.52
N GLY A 88 9.44 -3.47 -24.97
CA GLY A 88 9.07 -4.84 -24.65
C GLY A 88 7.96 -5.01 -23.62
N VAL A 89 7.64 -3.98 -22.82
CA VAL A 89 6.40 -3.97 -22.02
C VAL A 89 5.22 -3.91 -22.97
N LYS A 90 4.58 -5.07 -23.20
CA LYS A 90 3.39 -5.16 -24.06
C LYS A 90 2.32 -4.19 -23.55
N GLU A 91 1.65 -3.48 -24.45
CA GLU A 91 0.68 -2.43 -24.09
C GLU A 91 -0.45 -2.93 -23.17
N TRP A 92 -0.82 -4.21 -23.28
CA TRP A 92 -1.80 -4.84 -22.40
C TRP A 92 -1.33 -4.93 -20.94
N ASP A 93 -0.03 -5.05 -20.68
CA ASP A 93 0.53 -5.03 -19.31
C ASP A 93 0.40 -3.63 -18.70
N ARG A 94 0.63 -2.59 -19.51
CA ARG A 94 0.40 -1.20 -19.08
C ARG A 94 -1.09 -0.94 -18.79
N ALA A 95 -1.98 -1.45 -19.63
CA ALA A 95 -3.42 -1.35 -19.42
C ALA A 95 -3.84 -2.12 -18.14
N LEU A 96 -3.27 -3.31 -17.90
CA LEU A 96 -3.52 -4.11 -16.71
C LEU A 96 -3.10 -3.37 -15.44
N VAL A 97 -1.90 -2.76 -15.43
CA VAL A 97 -1.44 -1.94 -14.30
C VAL A 97 -2.40 -0.78 -14.04
N GLY A 98 -2.86 -0.09 -15.08
CA GLY A 98 -3.87 0.96 -14.97
C GLY A 98 -5.19 0.45 -14.37
N ALA A 99 -5.69 -0.68 -14.85
CA ALA A 99 -6.89 -1.33 -14.34
C ALA A 99 -6.75 -1.75 -12.87
N MET A 100 -5.59 -2.28 -12.47
CA MET A 100 -5.32 -2.63 -11.07
C MET A 100 -5.37 -1.41 -10.16
N ILE A 101 -4.78 -0.28 -10.58
CA ILE A 101 -4.84 0.98 -9.83
C ILE A 101 -6.29 1.45 -9.70
N LEU A 102 -7.06 1.38 -10.80
CA LEU A 102 -8.46 1.78 -10.78
C LEU A 102 -9.29 0.91 -9.83
N CYS A 103 -9.19 -0.41 -9.93
CA CYS A 103 -9.86 -1.35 -9.02
C CYS A 103 -9.49 -1.08 -7.56
N TRP A 104 -8.21 -0.85 -7.30
CA TRP A 104 -7.72 -0.52 -5.95
C TRP A 104 -8.35 0.78 -5.43
N LEU A 105 -8.45 1.83 -6.25
CA LEU A 105 -9.13 3.08 -5.89
C LEU A 105 -10.64 2.88 -5.68
N THR A 106 -11.30 2.09 -6.51
CA THR A 106 -12.73 1.80 -6.37
C THR A 106 -13.04 1.19 -5.00
N ILE A 107 -12.17 0.31 -4.49
CA ILE A 107 -12.33 -0.26 -3.14
C ILE A 107 -12.35 0.82 -2.06
N PHE A 108 -11.44 1.81 -2.12
CA PHE A 108 -11.42 2.91 -1.15
C PHE A 108 -12.62 3.82 -1.28
N ILE A 109 -13.01 4.15 -2.52
CA ILE A 109 -14.18 4.99 -2.79
C ILE A 109 -15.44 4.31 -2.26
N VAL A 110 -15.64 3.03 -2.58
CA VAL A 110 -16.79 2.25 -2.09
C VAL A 110 -16.77 2.15 -0.58
N ALA A 111 -15.61 1.94 0.07
CA ALA A 111 -15.51 1.91 1.52
C ALA A 111 -15.86 3.25 2.19
N GLY A 112 -15.49 4.39 1.58
CA GLY A 112 -15.89 5.70 2.07
C GLY A 112 -17.38 5.98 1.85
N LEU A 113 -17.91 5.64 0.67
CA LEU A 113 -19.34 5.76 0.38
C LEU A 113 -20.19 4.86 1.30
N ASP A 114 -19.73 3.65 1.58
CA ASP A 114 -20.34 2.72 2.54
C ASP A 114 -20.45 3.36 3.93
N ARG A 115 -19.40 4.04 4.39
CA ARG A 115 -19.41 4.81 5.66
C ARG A 115 -20.36 6.01 5.60
N ARG A 116 -20.45 6.69 4.46
CA ARG A 116 -21.29 7.89 4.27
C ARG A 116 -22.77 7.58 4.20
N PHE A 117 -23.13 6.51 3.49
CA PHE A 117 -24.52 6.09 3.28
C PHE A 117 -24.97 4.98 4.23
N GLY A 118 -24.08 4.48 5.09
CA GLY A 118 -24.40 3.47 6.10
C GLY A 118 -24.82 2.13 5.49
N TRP A 119 -24.23 1.74 4.35
CA TRP A 119 -24.65 0.53 3.61
C TRP A 119 -24.44 -0.78 4.38
N ARG A 120 -23.65 -0.79 5.46
CA ARG A 120 -23.42 -1.97 6.30
C ARG A 120 -24.23 -1.92 7.59
N PRO A 121 -24.86 -3.04 7.99
CA PRO A 121 -25.23 -3.24 9.38
C PRO A 121 -23.94 -3.21 10.20
N GLU A 122 -23.91 -2.40 11.25
CA GLU A 122 -22.78 -2.30 12.17
C GLU A 122 -22.35 -3.72 12.56
N LEU A 123 -21.15 -4.14 12.11
CA LEU A 123 -20.51 -5.32 12.64
C LEU A 123 -20.25 -5.03 14.11
N GLN A 124 -21.20 -5.45 14.95
CA GLN A 124 -21.15 -5.32 16.39
C GLN A 124 -19.92 -6.10 16.86
N VAL A 125 -18.78 -5.44 16.96
CA VAL A 125 -17.65 -5.91 17.79
C VAL A 125 -18.11 -6.15 19.24
N GLY A 126 -19.22 -5.50 19.64
CA GLY A 126 -19.97 -5.80 20.86
C GLY A 126 -20.67 -7.16 20.90
N PHE A 127 -20.99 -7.79 19.76
CA PHE A 127 -21.62 -9.13 19.74
C PHE A 127 -20.67 -10.19 20.30
N PHE A 128 -19.40 -10.19 19.88
CA PHE A 128 -18.39 -11.10 20.43
C PHE A 128 -18.05 -10.79 21.89
N ALA A 129 -18.01 -9.52 22.27
CA ALA A 129 -17.81 -9.12 23.67
C ALA A 129 -18.99 -9.48 24.58
N LYS A 130 -20.22 -9.49 24.06
CA LYS A 130 -21.44 -9.89 24.80
C LYS A 130 -21.58 -11.41 24.90
N LEU A 131 -21.07 -12.16 23.92
CA LEU A 131 -21.05 -13.63 23.90
C LEU A 131 -19.97 -14.21 24.83
N LEU A 132 -18.82 -13.56 24.93
CA LEU A 132 -17.73 -13.94 25.85
C LEU A 132 -17.92 -13.43 27.29
N ARG A 133 -19.03 -12.74 27.59
CA ARG A 133 -19.35 -12.36 28.97
C ARG A 133 -19.73 -13.64 29.73
N PRO A 134 -18.93 -14.11 30.70
CA PRO A 134 -19.29 -15.29 31.45
C PRO A 134 -20.63 -15.04 32.13
N ARG A 135 -21.65 -15.85 31.82
CA ARG A 135 -22.87 -15.93 32.62
C ARG A 135 -22.41 -16.42 34.00
N SER A 136 -22.31 -15.52 34.97
CA SER A 136 -22.12 -15.90 36.36
C SER A 136 -23.29 -16.81 36.74
N PHE A 137 -23.02 -18.10 36.86
CA PHE A 137 -23.95 -19.07 37.39
C PHE A 137 -24.07 -18.77 38.89
N SER A 138 -25.19 -18.17 39.30
CA SER A 138 -25.51 -18.05 40.73
C SER A 138 -25.80 -19.44 41.26
N TYR A 139 -24.85 -20.03 41.99
CA TYR A 139 -25.11 -21.22 42.79
C TYR A 139 -25.98 -20.81 43.98
N SER A 140 -27.27 -21.12 43.89
CA SER A 140 -28.18 -21.11 45.04
C SER A 140 -27.78 -22.25 45.95
N MET A 141 -27.11 -21.94 47.06
CA MET A 141 -26.88 -22.87 48.16
C MET A 141 -28.18 -23.02 48.96
N SER A 142 -28.77 -24.20 48.90
CA SER A 142 -29.81 -24.69 49.83
C SER A 142 -29.38 -26.04 50.36
#